data_AF-A0A1H7UIN1-F1
#
_entry.id   AF-A0A1H7UIN1-F1
#
_cell.length_a   1.000
_cell.length_b   1.000
_cell.length_c   1.000
_cell.angle_alpha   90.00
_cell.angle_beta   90.00
_cell.angle_gamma   90.00
#
_symmetry.space_group_name_H-M   'P 1'
#
loop_
_entity.id
_entity.type
_entity.pdbx_description
1 polymer ?
#
loop_
_entity_poly.entity_id
_entity_poly.type
_entity_poly.pdbx_seq_one_letter_code
_entity_poly.pdbx_strand_id
1 'polypeptide(L)'
;MHNYIPYDLRSKLFQIDPNLDVHWQTRLKNIFNSVPAPIQGLIQEQFLTAKNIYWDQHRQSFTFKGIVGLQDLSSHLISPKMRTLAEKIAATLETLKSYQDVIKIADYLETVQNQIDRIETEEDQSFLRDKQLLRKTFLYDAANIIKTLDLNVPDNCRHLTAEEIRTFILEVHIKHQILGYWFKTILPRQLKQISHPLFQDFIIQEQKIRDFDVIESSQYLYLVATIHDFRQNPYSIRRFLMEEKLGLEDRVYLNGVVLDKKRLNDPSYLEQFKWQVSRIITIQRQITTPILDLMEKFHNVNFDLLLPLLKKPLDASGFSVEQVINERLLDFEKALTLEILQPFQYALRHSIRHPDEFDYCFISMHRLFSDIASFYKDFSSEPIIAFNTQAQIFEYKILSYLKLMEKRRHTIFVSLDAESYAASHSKSQAAIEQVKTIIADALDQHKVNQIAFNQKKRELESQSNKGFFQKMFDKTEKLKSDLEALKLAGINNRRIAYLDLVKVPKKHDETTVYLEFESLISINQTERHYAFVNGDNGVSALPILIQLPEDKEKFNLQQVSNTLHFDLTKARQKWV
;
A
#
# COMPACT_ATOMS: atom_id res chain seq x y z
N MET A 1 -30.46 9.87 -13.17
CA MET A 1 -30.61 8.87 -12.07
C MET A 1 -29.21 8.54 -11.57
N HIS A 2 -28.99 8.59 -10.25
CA HIS A 2 -27.66 8.36 -9.66
C HIS A 2 -27.35 6.86 -9.68
N ASN A 3 -26.66 6.39 -10.72
CA ASN A 3 -26.27 4.97 -10.89
C ASN A 3 -24.92 4.65 -10.20
N TYR A 4 -24.51 5.43 -9.20
CA TYR A 4 -23.22 5.27 -8.53
C TYR A 4 -23.34 5.42 -7.02
N ILE A 5 -22.45 4.74 -6.29
CA ILE A 5 -22.36 4.80 -4.82
C ILE A 5 -21.47 6.01 -4.47
N PRO A 6 -21.97 7.00 -3.70
CA PRO A 6 -21.18 8.17 -3.32
C PRO A 6 -19.86 7.81 -2.63
N TYR A 7 -18.81 8.61 -2.88
CA TYR A 7 -17.48 8.38 -2.34
C TYR A 7 -17.46 8.15 -0.82
N ASP A 8 -18.09 9.03 -0.04
CA ASP A 8 -18.08 8.95 1.42
C ASP A 8 -18.77 7.68 1.94
N LEU A 9 -19.72 7.15 1.18
CA LEU A 9 -20.38 5.89 1.46
C LEU A 9 -19.47 4.69 1.15
N ARG A 10 -18.77 4.71 0.01
CA ARG A 10 -17.74 3.70 -0.34
C ARG A 10 -16.65 3.63 0.73
N SER A 11 -16.20 4.80 1.19
CA SER A 11 -15.21 4.93 2.26
C SER A 11 -15.59 4.18 3.54
N LYS A 12 -16.86 4.29 3.94
CA LYS A 12 -17.41 3.58 5.11
C LYS A 12 -17.56 2.08 4.87
N LEU A 13 -18.02 1.67 3.68
CA LEU A 13 -18.23 0.26 3.32
C LEU A 13 -16.92 -0.52 3.19
N PHE A 14 -15.86 0.12 2.66
CA PHE A 14 -14.56 -0.50 2.49
C PHE A 14 -13.96 -0.96 3.83
N GLN A 15 -14.15 -0.17 4.88
CA GLN A 15 -13.64 -0.45 6.22
C GLN A 15 -14.42 -1.53 6.98
N ILE A 16 -15.56 -2.03 6.48
CA ILE A 16 -16.35 -3.03 7.21
C ILE A 16 -15.76 -4.43 6.98
N ASP A 17 -15.35 -5.11 8.05
CA ASP A 17 -14.85 -6.49 8.01
C ASP A 17 -15.58 -7.37 9.05
N PRO A 18 -16.49 -8.28 8.63
CA PRO A 18 -17.24 -9.13 9.55
C PRO A 18 -16.39 -10.00 10.48
N ASN A 19 -15.17 -10.38 10.06
CA ASN A 19 -14.29 -11.20 10.88
C ASN A 19 -13.63 -10.41 12.02
N LEU A 20 -13.58 -9.08 11.92
CA LEU A 20 -12.86 -8.23 12.88
C LEU A 20 -13.82 -7.33 13.66
N ASP A 21 -14.71 -6.65 12.95
CA ASP A 21 -15.61 -5.64 13.51
C ASP A 21 -16.68 -6.30 14.39
N VAL A 22 -16.73 -5.94 15.67
CA VAL A 22 -17.63 -6.60 16.65
C VAL A 22 -19.10 -6.28 16.34
N HIS A 23 -19.40 -5.07 15.85
CA HIS A 23 -20.76 -4.58 15.56
C HIS A 23 -21.03 -4.31 14.09
N TRP A 24 -20.40 -5.07 13.20
CA TRP A 24 -20.50 -4.86 11.75
C TRP A 24 -21.94 -4.90 11.21
N GLN A 25 -22.80 -5.78 11.74
CA GLN A 25 -24.20 -5.91 11.32
C GLN A 25 -24.99 -4.63 11.60
N THR A 26 -24.87 -4.10 12.82
CA THR A 26 -25.54 -2.86 13.23
C THR A 26 -25.05 -1.69 12.40
N ARG A 27 -23.73 -1.62 12.16
CA ARG A 27 -23.12 -0.58 11.32
C ARG A 27 -23.65 -0.63 9.89
N LEU A 28 -23.69 -1.81 9.26
CA LEU A 28 -24.26 -1.98 7.92
C LEU A 28 -25.75 -1.65 7.87
N LYS A 29 -26.53 -2.07 8.87
CA LYS A 29 -27.96 -1.77 8.94
C LYS A 29 -28.21 -0.26 9.01
N ASN A 30 -27.44 0.46 9.82
CA ASN A 30 -27.52 1.93 9.90
C ASN A 30 -27.17 2.58 8.56
N ILE A 31 -26.15 2.07 7.87
CA ILE A 31 -25.79 2.54 6.52
C ILE A 31 -26.94 2.30 5.53
N PHE A 32 -27.48 1.09 5.47
CA PHE A 32 -28.59 0.74 4.56
C PHE A 32 -29.83 1.59 4.80
N ASN A 33 -30.19 1.81 6.07
CA ASN A 33 -31.33 2.65 6.44
C ASN A 33 -31.14 4.12 6.04
N SER A 34 -29.89 4.57 5.89
CA SER A 34 -29.57 5.96 5.52
C SER A 34 -29.56 6.23 4.02
N VAL A 35 -29.76 5.21 3.18
CA VAL A 35 -29.66 5.33 1.71
C VAL A 35 -30.88 4.81 0.96
N PRO A 36 -31.24 5.38 -0.22
CA PRO A 36 -32.36 4.91 -1.03
C PRO A 36 -32.22 3.47 -1.52
N ALA A 37 -33.34 2.79 -1.74
CA ALA A 37 -33.39 1.38 -2.17
C ALA A 37 -32.56 1.05 -3.44
N PRO A 38 -32.51 1.89 -4.50
CA PRO A 38 -31.63 1.63 -5.64
C PRO A 38 -30.14 1.56 -5.26
N ILE A 39 -29.70 2.41 -4.32
CA ILE A 39 -28.32 2.41 -3.83
C ILE A 39 -28.05 1.16 -2.97
N GLN A 40 -29.03 0.71 -2.19
CA GLN A 40 -28.90 -0.55 -1.41
C GLN A 40 -28.62 -1.76 -2.31
N GLY A 41 -29.31 -1.85 -3.46
CA GLY A 41 -29.06 -2.89 -4.46
C GLY A 41 -27.62 -2.87 -4.99
N LEU A 42 -27.12 -1.68 -5.34
CA LEU A 42 -25.74 -1.50 -5.80
C LEU A 42 -24.71 -1.87 -4.71
N ILE A 43 -24.95 -1.49 -3.45
CA ILE A 43 -24.06 -1.84 -2.33
C ILE A 43 -23.98 -3.36 -2.17
N GLN A 44 -25.11 -4.05 -2.25
CA GLN A 44 -25.17 -5.50 -2.12
C GLN A 44 -24.34 -6.20 -3.21
N GLU A 45 -24.51 -5.78 -4.46
CA GLU A 45 -23.83 -6.37 -5.62
C GLU A 45 -22.33 -6.04 -5.63
N GLN A 46 -21.98 -4.77 -5.49
CA GLN A 46 -20.61 -4.27 -5.74
C GLN A 46 -19.67 -4.37 -4.53
N PHE A 47 -20.18 -4.35 -3.29
CA PHE A 47 -19.35 -4.32 -2.09
C PHE A 47 -19.55 -5.54 -1.18
N LEU A 48 -20.80 -5.87 -0.85
CA LEU A 48 -21.07 -6.89 0.19
C LEU A 48 -20.83 -8.31 -0.29
N THR A 49 -21.21 -8.63 -1.53
CA THR A 49 -21.06 -9.98 -2.10
C THR A 49 -19.60 -10.41 -2.16
N ALA A 50 -18.69 -9.51 -2.56
CA ALA A 50 -17.25 -9.77 -2.58
C ALA A 50 -16.66 -10.03 -1.18
N LYS A 51 -17.35 -9.59 -0.11
CA LYS A 51 -16.99 -9.83 1.29
C LYS A 51 -17.75 -11.00 1.91
N ASN A 52 -18.46 -11.81 1.11
CA ASN A 52 -19.33 -12.90 1.58
C ASN A 52 -20.44 -12.45 2.55
N ILE A 53 -20.92 -11.21 2.41
CA ILE A 53 -21.99 -10.63 3.22
C ILE A 53 -23.31 -10.62 2.43
N TYR A 54 -24.38 -11.13 3.03
CA TYR A 54 -25.70 -11.26 2.41
C TYR A 54 -26.80 -10.79 3.34
N TRP A 55 -27.83 -10.18 2.78
CA TRP A 55 -29.04 -9.86 3.53
C TRP A 55 -29.90 -11.12 3.73
N ASP A 56 -30.17 -11.46 4.99
CA ASP A 56 -31.11 -12.52 5.36
C ASP A 56 -32.49 -11.92 5.60
N GLN A 57 -33.42 -12.25 4.69
CA GLN A 57 -34.80 -11.77 4.74
C GLN A 57 -35.58 -12.30 5.95
N HIS A 58 -35.26 -13.50 6.46
CA HIS A 58 -35.96 -14.06 7.62
C HIS A 58 -35.51 -13.39 8.91
N ARG A 59 -34.20 -13.14 9.05
CA ARG A 59 -33.63 -12.51 10.25
C ARG A 59 -33.66 -10.98 10.21
N GLN A 60 -33.99 -10.38 9.06
CA GLN A 60 -33.94 -8.93 8.84
C GLN A 60 -32.59 -8.33 9.26
N SER A 61 -31.52 -9.05 8.91
CA SER A 61 -30.15 -8.79 9.32
C SER A 61 -29.14 -9.27 8.28
N PHE A 62 -27.93 -8.71 8.31
CA PHE A 62 -26.84 -9.21 7.49
C PHE A 62 -26.23 -10.49 8.06
N THR A 63 -25.96 -11.44 7.18
CA THR A 63 -25.27 -12.70 7.47
C THR A 63 -23.95 -12.74 6.72
N PHE A 64 -22.95 -13.35 7.34
CA PHE A 64 -21.62 -13.53 6.78
C PHE A 64 -21.38 -15.03 6.63
N LYS A 65 -21.03 -15.47 5.41
CA LYS A 65 -20.85 -16.91 5.11
C LYS A 65 -19.48 -17.47 5.50
N GLY A 66 -18.63 -16.69 6.16
CA GLY A 66 -17.30 -17.12 6.53
C GLY A 66 -16.27 -17.00 5.41
N ILE A 67 -15.06 -17.43 5.73
CA ILE A 67 -13.93 -17.61 4.83
C ILE A 67 -13.29 -18.97 5.11
N VAL A 68 -12.45 -19.46 4.20
CA VAL A 68 -11.67 -20.69 4.41
C VAL A 68 -10.75 -20.49 5.62
N GLY A 69 -10.85 -21.37 6.62
CA GLY A 69 -10.00 -21.36 7.82
C GLY A 69 -8.70 -22.15 7.64
N LEU A 70 -7.80 -22.06 8.61
CA LEU A 70 -6.49 -22.72 8.61
C LEU A 70 -6.58 -24.25 8.50
N GLN A 71 -7.63 -24.85 9.07
CA GLN A 71 -7.85 -26.30 9.02
C GLN A 71 -8.05 -26.81 7.59
N ASP A 72 -8.70 -26.02 6.74
CA ASP A 72 -8.98 -26.34 5.34
C ASP A 72 -7.93 -25.75 4.38
N LEU A 73 -7.07 -24.86 4.88
CA LEU A 73 -6.10 -24.13 4.08
C LEU A 73 -5.05 -25.04 3.43
N SER A 74 -4.65 -26.13 4.09
CA SER A 74 -3.63 -27.06 3.57
C SER A 74 -3.98 -27.63 2.18
N SER A 75 -5.28 -27.82 1.90
CA SER A 75 -5.79 -28.28 0.61
C SER A 75 -5.70 -27.23 -0.51
N HIS A 76 -5.56 -25.95 -0.15
CA HIS A 76 -5.49 -24.81 -1.06
C HIS A 76 -4.06 -24.32 -1.32
N LEU A 77 -3.10 -24.72 -0.50
CA LEU A 77 -1.69 -24.33 -0.62
C LEU A 77 -0.98 -25.20 -1.66
N ILE A 78 -0.14 -24.59 -2.49
CA ILE A 78 0.61 -25.28 -3.54
C ILE A 78 1.88 -25.90 -2.96
N SER A 79 2.58 -25.16 -2.09
CA SER A 79 3.87 -25.57 -1.55
C SER A 79 3.75 -26.59 -0.39
N PRO A 80 4.43 -27.76 -0.46
CA PRO A 80 4.47 -28.72 0.66
C PRO A 80 5.02 -28.10 1.95
N LYS A 81 6.03 -27.24 1.84
CA LYS A 81 6.60 -26.53 3.00
C LYS A 81 5.55 -25.62 3.66
N MET A 82 4.72 -24.93 2.86
CA MET A 82 3.64 -24.09 3.39
C MET A 82 2.54 -24.91 4.06
N ARG A 83 2.20 -26.08 3.51
CA ARG A 83 1.22 -26.99 4.14
C ARG A 83 1.66 -27.41 5.53
N THR A 84 2.91 -27.86 5.69
CA THR A 84 3.44 -28.24 7.01
C THR A 84 3.45 -27.07 7.99
N LEU A 85 3.78 -25.85 7.53
CA LEU A 85 3.72 -24.65 8.36
C LEU A 85 2.29 -24.31 8.76
N ALA A 86 1.34 -24.39 7.83
CA ALA A 86 -0.07 -24.15 8.09
C ALA A 86 -0.64 -25.12 9.14
N GLU A 87 -0.33 -26.41 9.02
CA GLU A 87 -0.72 -27.44 10.00
C GLU A 87 -0.12 -27.16 11.38
N LYS A 88 1.16 -26.77 11.44
CA LYS A 88 1.82 -26.41 12.70
C LYS A 88 1.17 -25.18 13.34
N ILE A 89 0.87 -24.14 12.56
CA ILE A 89 0.20 -22.94 13.05
C ILE A 89 -1.23 -23.26 13.52
N ALA A 90 -1.97 -24.09 12.77
CA ALA A 90 -3.30 -24.54 13.17
C ALA A 90 -3.26 -25.28 14.52
N ALA A 91 -2.25 -26.14 14.73
CA ALA A 91 -2.06 -26.84 16.00
C ALA A 91 -1.75 -25.90 17.17
N THR A 92 -0.94 -24.84 16.96
CA THR A 92 -0.69 -23.85 18.02
C THR A 92 -1.87 -22.92 18.24
N LEU A 93 -2.72 -22.70 17.25
CA LEU A 93 -3.94 -21.89 17.38
C LEU A 93 -4.90 -22.49 18.43
N GLU A 94 -4.92 -23.81 18.59
CA GLU A 94 -5.66 -24.47 19.66
C GLU A 94 -5.19 -24.04 21.06
N THR A 95 -3.91 -23.70 21.24
CA THR A 95 -3.42 -23.20 22.53
C THR A 95 -3.96 -21.81 22.86
N LEU A 96 -4.23 -20.97 21.85
CA LEU A 96 -4.80 -19.62 22.04
C LEU A 96 -6.19 -19.69 22.69
N LYS A 97 -6.97 -20.74 22.40
CA LYS A 97 -8.31 -20.94 22.98
C LYS A 97 -8.30 -21.08 24.50
N SER A 98 -7.16 -21.47 25.08
CA SER A 98 -6.98 -21.64 26.53
C SER A 98 -6.48 -20.38 27.24
N TYR A 99 -6.12 -19.33 26.49
CA TYR A 99 -5.53 -18.14 27.07
C TYR A 99 -6.61 -17.20 27.61
N GLN A 100 -6.38 -16.71 28.82
CA GLN A 100 -7.16 -15.63 29.43
C GLN A 100 -6.31 -14.37 29.65
N ASP A 101 -4.99 -14.53 29.79
CA ASP A 101 -4.06 -13.42 29.99
C ASP A 101 -3.80 -12.67 28.68
N VAL A 102 -4.18 -11.40 28.65
CA VAL A 102 -4.03 -10.51 27.49
C VAL A 102 -2.58 -10.35 27.03
N ILE A 103 -1.60 -10.43 27.94
CA ILE A 103 -0.17 -10.34 27.57
C ILE A 103 0.26 -11.59 26.81
N LYS A 104 -0.17 -12.78 27.25
CA LYS A 104 0.12 -14.04 26.56
C LYS A 104 -0.53 -14.10 25.17
N ILE A 105 -1.75 -13.55 25.05
CA ILE A 105 -2.43 -13.42 23.75
C ILE A 105 -1.62 -12.50 22.82
N ALA A 106 -1.17 -11.36 23.34
CA ALA A 106 -0.34 -10.42 22.58
C ALA A 106 0.98 -11.05 22.12
N ASP A 107 1.69 -11.72 23.03
CA ASP A 107 2.94 -12.43 22.72
C ASP A 107 2.75 -13.51 21.65
N TYR A 108 1.70 -14.33 21.77
CA TYR A 108 1.39 -15.38 20.80
C TYR A 108 1.11 -14.79 19.41
N LEU A 109 0.20 -13.83 19.32
CA LEU A 109 -0.18 -13.21 18.04
C LEU A 109 1.02 -12.58 17.34
N GLU A 110 1.73 -11.68 18.03
CA GLU A 110 2.85 -10.95 17.44
C GLU A 110 4.00 -11.90 17.10
N THR A 111 4.22 -12.96 17.88
CA THR A 111 5.28 -13.95 17.58
C THR A 111 4.95 -14.76 16.33
N VAL A 112 3.73 -15.31 16.22
CA VAL A 112 3.34 -16.12 15.05
C VAL A 112 3.29 -15.26 13.79
N GLN A 113 2.78 -14.03 13.87
CA GLN A 113 2.84 -13.07 12.76
C GLN A 113 4.28 -12.87 12.28
N ASN A 114 5.20 -12.56 13.20
CA ASN A 114 6.60 -12.29 12.88
C ASN A 114 7.30 -13.54 12.31
N GLN A 115 6.92 -14.75 12.74
CA GLN A 115 7.38 -16.01 12.13
C GLN A 115 6.91 -16.16 10.69
N ILE A 116 5.63 -15.88 10.41
CA ILE A 116 5.09 -15.92 9.04
C ILE A 116 5.79 -14.87 8.17
N ASP A 117 5.96 -13.65 8.68
CA ASP A 117 6.56 -12.54 7.93
C ASP A 117 8.02 -12.81 7.53
N ARG A 118 8.77 -13.58 8.33
CA ARG A 118 10.16 -13.98 8.07
C ARG A 118 10.34 -15.13 7.09
N ILE A 119 9.26 -15.74 6.62
CA ILE A 119 9.34 -16.79 5.59
C ILE A 119 9.93 -16.17 4.32
N GLU A 120 11.12 -16.61 3.93
CA GLU A 120 11.75 -16.23 2.67
C GLU A 120 11.05 -16.94 1.51
N THR A 121 10.61 -16.17 0.50
CA THR A 121 9.84 -16.72 -0.62
C THR A 121 10.65 -16.93 -1.91
N GLU A 122 11.96 -16.70 -1.88
CA GLU A 122 12.90 -16.95 -2.98
C GLU A 122 12.48 -16.37 -4.35
N GLU A 123 11.73 -15.26 -4.38
CA GLU A 123 11.16 -14.70 -5.62
C GLU A 123 10.14 -15.57 -6.37
N ASP A 124 9.62 -16.62 -5.72
CA ASP A 124 8.53 -17.45 -6.24
C ASP A 124 7.17 -16.81 -5.92
N GLN A 125 6.45 -16.40 -6.98
CA GLN A 125 5.12 -15.79 -6.86
C GLN A 125 4.08 -16.73 -6.23
N SER A 126 4.14 -18.04 -6.52
CA SER A 126 3.20 -19.02 -5.95
C SER A 126 3.46 -19.16 -4.45
N PHE A 127 4.72 -19.18 -4.05
CA PHE A 127 5.09 -19.29 -2.65
C PHE A 127 4.78 -18.01 -1.86
N LEU A 128 4.96 -16.84 -2.48
CA LEU A 128 4.52 -15.57 -1.92
C LEU A 128 3.00 -15.51 -1.74
N ARG A 129 2.23 -16.03 -2.71
CA ARG A 129 0.78 -16.13 -2.63
C ARG A 129 0.35 -17.00 -1.46
N ASP A 130 0.96 -18.17 -1.33
CA ASP A 130 0.71 -19.09 -0.22
C ASP A 130 1.03 -18.43 1.14
N LYS A 131 2.14 -17.69 1.24
CA LYS A 131 2.52 -16.92 2.45
C LYS A 131 1.48 -15.85 2.80
N GLN A 132 1.04 -15.05 1.83
CA GLN A 132 0.03 -14.01 2.05
C GLN A 132 -1.32 -14.61 2.48
N LEU A 133 -1.73 -15.73 1.86
CA LEU A 133 -2.95 -16.44 2.21
C LEU A 133 -2.87 -17.03 3.62
N LEU A 134 -1.75 -17.68 3.97
CA LEU A 134 -1.50 -18.20 5.31
C LEU A 134 -1.59 -17.11 6.37
N ARG A 135 -0.91 -15.98 6.15
CA ARG A 135 -0.92 -14.83 7.06
C ARG A 135 -2.34 -14.31 7.30
N LYS A 136 -3.09 -14.05 6.22
CA LYS A 136 -4.47 -13.54 6.30
C LYS A 136 -5.40 -14.51 7.02
N THR A 137 -5.29 -15.80 6.71
CA THR A 137 -6.13 -16.85 7.30
C THR A 137 -5.85 -17.01 8.79
N PHE A 138 -4.57 -17.03 9.19
CA PHE A 138 -4.19 -17.05 10.60
C PHE A 138 -4.78 -15.88 11.40
N LEU A 139 -4.67 -14.65 10.86
CA LEU A 139 -5.17 -13.45 11.52
C LEU A 139 -6.69 -13.52 11.77
N TYR A 140 -7.45 -13.99 10.79
CA TYR A 140 -8.90 -14.12 10.92
C TYR A 140 -9.33 -15.25 11.86
N ASP A 141 -8.67 -16.40 11.82
CA ASP A 141 -8.98 -17.50 12.73
C ASP A 141 -8.65 -17.11 14.18
N ALA A 142 -7.52 -16.44 14.40
CA ALA A 142 -7.16 -15.91 15.71
C ALA A 142 -8.17 -14.85 16.19
N ALA A 143 -8.62 -13.96 15.29
CA ALA A 143 -9.68 -12.98 15.60
C ALA A 143 -10.98 -13.66 16.04
N ASN A 144 -11.40 -14.72 15.35
CA ASN A 144 -12.61 -15.48 15.70
C ASN A 144 -12.50 -16.14 17.09
N ILE A 145 -11.33 -16.64 17.46
CA ILE A 145 -11.10 -17.16 18.81
C ILE A 145 -11.20 -16.03 19.84
N ILE A 146 -10.45 -14.94 19.64
CA ILE A 146 -10.33 -13.82 20.60
C ILE A 146 -11.68 -13.15 20.88
N LYS A 147 -12.58 -13.11 19.89
CA LYS A 147 -13.97 -12.65 20.07
C LYS A 147 -14.72 -13.38 21.19
N THR A 148 -14.36 -14.65 21.44
CA THR A 148 -15.05 -15.52 22.40
C THR A 148 -14.29 -15.73 23.70
N LEU A 149 -13.04 -15.27 23.79
CA LEU A 149 -12.22 -15.45 24.99
C LEU A 149 -12.70 -14.56 26.14
N ASP A 150 -12.66 -15.13 27.34
CA ASP A 150 -12.79 -14.37 28.58
C ASP A 150 -11.42 -13.81 28.98
N LEU A 151 -11.29 -12.48 28.97
CA LEU A 151 -10.00 -11.80 29.06
C LEU A 151 -9.77 -11.27 30.48
N ASN A 152 -8.69 -11.74 31.10
CA ASN A 152 -8.19 -11.19 32.36
C ASN A 152 -7.35 -9.96 32.07
N VAL A 153 -7.83 -8.80 32.52
CA VAL A 153 -7.13 -7.53 32.36
C VAL A 153 -6.35 -7.20 33.62
N PRO A 154 -5.01 -7.00 33.55
CA PRO A 154 -4.23 -6.55 34.68
C PRO A 154 -4.66 -5.16 35.16
N ASP A 155 -4.56 -4.91 36.47
CA ASP A 155 -4.76 -3.57 37.02
C ASP A 155 -3.77 -2.56 36.39
N ASN A 156 -4.32 -1.46 35.88
CA ASN A 156 -3.58 -0.46 35.12
C ASN A 156 -4.17 0.93 35.35
N CYS A 157 -3.39 2.00 35.17
CA CYS A 157 -3.86 3.37 35.48
C CYS A 157 -4.94 3.87 34.50
N ARG A 158 -5.08 3.19 33.36
CA ARG A 158 -6.12 3.48 32.37
C ARG A 158 -7.46 2.84 32.71
N HIS A 159 -7.48 1.86 33.63
CA HIS A 159 -8.63 1.01 33.93
C HIS A 159 -9.26 0.39 32.67
N LEU A 160 -8.41 -0.09 31.76
CA LEU A 160 -8.86 -0.75 30.53
C LEU A 160 -9.78 -1.93 30.84
N THR A 161 -10.86 -2.05 30.09
CA THR A 161 -11.80 -3.17 30.16
C THR A 161 -11.43 -4.27 29.16
N ALA A 162 -11.94 -5.48 29.40
CA ALA A 162 -11.76 -6.61 28.49
C ALA A 162 -12.27 -6.29 27.07
N GLU A 163 -13.41 -5.60 26.95
CA GLU A 163 -13.99 -5.22 25.65
C GLU A 163 -13.15 -4.16 24.91
N GLU A 164 -12.58 -3.18 25.61
CA GLU A 164 -11.69 -2.18 25.01
C GLU A 164 -10.39 -2.82 24.49
N ILE A 165 -9.83 -3.78 25.21
CA ILE A 165 -8.63 -4.52 24.76
C ILE A 165 -8.98 -5.44 23.60
N ARG A 166 -10.08 -6.20 23.69
CA ARG A 166 -10.56 -7.07 22.61
C ARG A 166 -10.77 -6.26 21.33
N THR A 167 -11.45 -5.13 21.41
CA THR A 167 -11.73 -4.26 20.25
C THR A 167 -10.43 -3.67 19.69
N PHE A 168 -9.45 -3.32 20.53
CA PHE A 168 -8.13 -2.87 20.05
C PHE A 168 -7.41 -3.97 19.26
N ILE A 169 -7.37 -5.19 19.79
CA ILE A 169 -6.72 -6.32 19.11
C ILE A 169 -7.36 -6.58 17.74
N LEU A 170 -8.69 -6.61 17.67
CA LEU A 170 -9.43 -6.96 16.47
C LEU A 170 -9.47 -5.82 15.44
N GLU A 171 -9.94 -4.64 15.86
CA GLU A 171 -10.29 -3.53 14.96
C GLU A 171 -9.15 -2.53 14.73
N VAL A 172 -8.09 -2.58 15.56
CA VAL A 172 -6.90 -1.74 15.36
C VAL A 172 -5.72 -2.60 14.92
N HIS A 173 -5.25 -3.53 15.76
CA HIS A 173 -4.04 -4.30 15.48
C HIS A 173 -4.20 -5.24 14.28
N ILE A 174 -5.10 -6.23 14.35
CA ILE A 174 -5.29 -7.23 13.29
C ILE A 174 -5.75 -6.55 11.99
N LYS A 175 -6.68 -5.60 12.09
CA LYS A 175 -7.17 -4.85 10.95
C LYS A 175 -6.08 -4.06 10.25
N HIS A 176 -5.19 -3.38 10.99
CA HIS A 176 -4.00 -2.76 10.41
C HIS A 176 -3.10 -3.78 9.73
N GLN A 177 -2.88 -4.94 10.35
CA GLN A 177 -2.05 -6.00 9.75
C GLN A 177 -2.63 -6.53 8.43
N ILE A 178 -3.95 -6.54 8.25
CA ILE A 178 -4.61 -6.98 7.02
C ILE A 178 -4.66 -5.87 5.97
N LEU A 179 -4.93 -4.63 6.37
CA LEU A 179 -5.12 -3.51 5.45
C LEU A 179 -3.82 -2.80 5.06
N GLY A 180 -2.75 -2.88 5.85
CA GLY A 180 -1.49 -2.18 5.58
C GLY A 180 -1.71 -0.68 5.37
N TYR A 181 -1.21 -0.13 4.26
CA TYR A 181 -1.38 1.28 3.88
C TYR A 181 -2.84 1.73 3.67
N TRP A 182 -3.79 0.79 3.59
CA TRP A 182 -5.22 1.09 3.47
C TRP A 182 -5.92 1.26 4.82
N PHE A 183 -5.20 1.07 5.93
CA PHE A 183 -5.71 1.31 7.27
C PHE A 183 -5.92 2.81 7.50
N LYS A 184 -7.10 3.20 8.02
CA LYS A 184 -7.52 4.60 8.13
C LYS A 184 -7.38 5.13 9.55
N THR A 185 -6.82 6.33 9.66
CA THR A 185 -6.87 7.17 10.87
C THR A 185 -7.82 8.34 10.64
N ILE A 186 -8.30 8.96 11.72
CA ILE A 186 -9.09 10.19 11.67
C ILE A 186 -8.14 11.38 11.71
N LEU A 187 -8.27 12.23 10.70
CA LEU A 187 -7.41 13.39 10.53
C LEU A 187 -7.95 14.57 11.36
N PRO A 188 -7.09 15.53 11.80
CA PRO A 188 -7.52 16.67 12.61
C PRO A 188 -8.71 17.44 12.02
N ARG A 189 -8.73 17.60 10.69
CA ARG A 189 -9.83 18.26 9.98
C ARG A 189 -11.15 17.50 10.06
N GLN A 190 -11.11 16.16 10.06
CA GLN A 190 -12.29 15.32 10.24
C GLN A 190 -12.77 15.36 11.71
N LEU A 191 -11.85 15.42 12.68
CA LEU A 191 -12.21 15.62 14.09
C LEU A 191 -12.96 16.94 14.31
N LYS A 192 -12.57 18.03 13.63
CA LYS A 192 -13.29 19.32 13.70
C LYS A 192 -14.75 19.23 13.25
N GLN A 193 -15.09 18.27 12.39
CA GLN A 193 -16.46 18.08 11.90
C GLN A 193 -17.35 17.40 12.95
N ILE A 194 -16.78 16.78 13.98
CA ILE A 194 -17.54 16.17 15.08
C ILE A 194 -17.92 17.27 16.06
N SER A 195 -19.23 17.52 16.21
CA SER A 195 -19.78 18.61 17.03
C SER A 195 -19.65 18.35 18.55
N HIS A 196 -18.44 18.38 19.08
CA HIS A 196 -18.16 18.34 20.52
C HIS A 196 -16.77 18.95 20.84
N PRO A 197 -16.63 19.81 21.88
CA PRO A 197 -15.39 20.54 22.16
C PRO A 197 -14.15 19.64 22.36
N LEU A 198 -14.35 18.44 22.91
CA LEU A 198 -13.28 17.43 23.03
C LEU A 198 -12.58 17.15 21.69
N PHE A 199 -13.34 17.04 20.59
CA PHE A 199 -12.78 16.73 19.26
C PHE A 199 -12.35 18.00 18.52
N GLN A 200 -13.11 19.09 18.65
CA GLN A 200 -12.85 20.33 17.91
C GLN A 200 -11.64 21.10 18.44
N ASP A 201 -11.35 20.97 19.74
CA ASP A 201 -10.30 21.71 20.41
C ASP A 201 -9.27 20.78 21.08
N PHE A 202 -9.68 20.05 22.13
CA PHE A 202 -8.73 19.36 23.02
C PHE A 202 -7.88 18.30 22.30
N ILE A 203 -8.50 17.32 21.64
CA ILE A 203 -7.78 16.23 20.97
C ILE A 203 -6.86 16.79 19.87
N ILE A 204 -7.31 17.79 19.11
CA ILE A 204 -6.51 18.39 18.04
C ILE A 204 -5.28 19.12 18.61
N GLN A 205 -5.45 19.85 19.72
CA GLN A 205 -4.34 20.51 20.40
C GLN A 205 -3.34 19.49 20.96
N GLU A 206 -3.83 18.46 21.66
CA GLU A 206 -2.97 17.39 22.19
C GLU A 206 -2.28 16.61 21.07
N GLN A 207 -2.94 16.38 19.93
CA GLN A 207 -2.34 15.69 18.79
C GLN A 207 -1.14 16.46 18.23
N LYS A 208 -1.19 17.81 18.22
CA LYS A 208 -0.05 18.66 17.81
C LYS A 208 1.13 18.56 18.78
N ILE A 209 0.85 18.42 20.08
CA ILE A 209 1.88 18.37 21.12
C ILE A 209 2.50 16.97 21.22
N ARG A 210 1.69 15.93 21.05
CA ARG A 210 2.04 14.55 21.42
C ARG A 210 2.27 13.60 20.26
N ASP A 211 1.88 13.98 19.05
CA ASP A 211 1.95 13.16 17.84
C ASP A 211 1.40 11.74 18.03
N PHE A 212 0.07 11.63 18.03
CA PHE A 212 -0.64 10.36 18.03
C PHE A 212 -1.59 10.26 16.83
N ASP A 213 -1.92 9.03 16.44
CA ASP A 213 -2.99 8.73 15.51
C ASP A 213 -4.31 8.58 16.26
N VAL A 214 -5.42 8.96 15.62
CA VAL A 214 -6.77 8.71 16.12
C VAL A 214 -7.42 7.64 15.26
N ILE A 215 -7.87 6.54 15.86
CA ILE A 215 -8.47 5.41 15.15
C ILE A 215 -9.92 5.24 15.59
N GLU A 216 -10.81 5.14 14.61
CA GLU A 216 -12.22 4.82 14.84
C GLU A 216 -12.49 3.32 14.74
N SER A 217 -12.95 2.75 15.86
CA SER A 217 -13.54 1.41 15.90
C SER A 217 -15.08 1.48 15.94
N SER A 218 -15.73 0.33 15.96
CA SER A 218 -17.18 0.20 16.03
C SER A 218 -17.78 0.78 17.32
N GLN A 219 -17.01 0.86 18.42
CA GLN A 219 -17.47 1.39 19.70
C GLN A 219 -16.62 2.54 20.27
N TYR A 220 -15.30 2.46 20.10
CA TYR A 220 -14.33 3.33 20.76
C TYR A 220 -13.55 4.19 19.77
N LEU A 221 -12.95 5.27 20.26
CA LEU A 221 -11.83 5.95 19.61
C LEU A 221 -10.54 5.62 20.34
N TYR A 222 -9.50 5.25 19.60
CA TYR A 222 -8.17 5.00 20.15
C TYR A 222 -7.23 6.11 19.75
N LEU A 223 -6.53 6.69 20.72
CA LEU A 223 -5.43 7.63 20.50
C LEU A 223 -4.14 6.86 20.73
N VAL A 224 -3.37 6.62 19.67
CA VAL A 224 -2.16 5.76 19.74
C VAL A 224 -0.94 6.56 19.34
N ALA A 225 0.08 6.59 20.22
CA ALA A 225 1.33 7.29 19.95
C ALA A 225 2.00 6.77 18.67
N THR A 226 2.62 7.64 17.88
CA THR A 226 3.38 7.21 16.70
C THR A 226 4.67 6.46 17.08
N ILE A 227 5.29 5.75 16.13
CA ILE A 227 6.61 5.13 16.29
C ILE A 227 7.57 5.69 15.24
N HIS A 228 8.82 5.89 15.62
CA HIS A 228 9.90 6.43 14.77
C HIS A 228 10.60 5.37 13.93
N ASP A 229 10.64 4.14 14.42
CA ASP A 229 11.12 2.99 13.66
C ASP A 229 9.94 2.36 12.91
N PHE A 230 9.84 2.63 11.61
CA PHE A 230 8.80 2.07 10.74
C PHE A 230 8.84 0.54 10.65
N ARG A 231 9.94 -0.10 11.09
CA ARG A 231 10.01 -1.58 11.21
C ARG A 231 9.20 -2.10 12.39
N GLN A 232 8.81 -1.23 13.31
CA GLN A 232 7.95 -1.55 14.45
C GLN A 232 6.50 -1.22 14.10
N ASN A 233 5.58 -2.08 14.53
CA ASN A 233 4.16 -1.85 14.33
C ASN A 233 3.67 -0.77 15.32
N PRO A 234 3.17 0.40 14.84
CA PRO A 234 2.64 1.46 15.71
C PRO A 234 1.49 0.97 16.59
N TYR A 235 0.73 -0.01 16.10
CA TYR A 235 -0.43 -0.60 16.77
C TYR A 235 -0.11 -1.97 17.38
N SER A 236 1.10 -2.17 17.91
CA SER A 236 1.44 -3.36 18.71
C SER A 236 0.51 -3.48 19.93
N ILE A 237 0.03 -4.70 20.18
CA ILE A 237 -0.81 -5.01 21.33
C ILE A 237 0.02 -4.86 22.61
N ARG A 238 1.24 -5.40 22.63
CA ARG A 238 2.13 -5.30 23.79
C ARG A 238 2.43 -3.86 24.15
N ARG A 239 2.75 -3.06 23.14
CA ARG A 239 3.00 -1.63 23.32
C ARG A 239 1.77 -0.91 23.86
N PHE A 240 0.58 -1.19 23.32
CA PHE A 240 -0.66 -0.62 23.83
C PHE A 240 -0.92 -1.02 25.29
N LEU A 241 -0.67 -2.26 25.68
CA LEU A 241 -0.88 -2.73 27.06
C LEU A 241 0.16 -2.19 28.06
N MET A 242 1.36 -1.82 27.60
CA MET A 242 2.45 -1.36 28.45
C MET A 242 2.21 0.03 29.06
N GLU A 243 2.52 0.17 30.35
CA GLU A 243 2.56 1.44 31.09
C GLU A 243 3.95 1.63 31.70
N GLU A 244 4.67 2.66 31.27
CA GLU A 244 6.02 2.92 31.78
C GLU A 244 5.95 3.77 33.05
N LYS A 245 6.32 3.19 34.20
CA LYS A 245 6.33 3.85 35.52
C LYS A 245 7.76 4.26 35.89
N LEU A 246 8.07 5.56 35.90
CA LEU A 246 9.41 6.08 36.23
C LEU A 246 9.65 6.29 37.74
N GLY A 247 9.38 5.28 38.56
CA GLY A 247 9.76 5.24 39.99
C GLY A 247 9.09 6.25 40.93
N LEU A 248 8.28 7.19 40.42
CA LEU A 248 7.43 8.12 41.17
C LEU A 248 5.97 7.84 40.83
N GLU A 249 5.07 7.87 41.84
CA GLU A 249 3.66 7.46 41.72
C GLU A 249 2.89 8.19 40.59
N ASP A 250 3.28 9.43 40.26
CA ASP A 250 2.61 10.27 39.26
C ASP A 250 3.31 10.34 37.88
N ARG A 251 4.29 9.47 37.61
CA ARG A 251 5.02 9.46 36.32
C ARG A 251 4.78 8.17 35.57
N VAL A 252 3.59 8.07 34.98
CA VAL A 252 3.23 7.03 34.01
C VAL A 252 3.25 7.60 32.60
N TYR A 253 3.85 6.88 31.65
CA TYR A 253 3.73 7.15 30.23
C TYR A 253 2.92 6.06 29.53
N LEU A 254 2.07 6.50 28.61
CA LEU A 254 1.12 5.68 27.89
C LEU A 254 1.44 5.68 26.40
N ASN A 255 1.29 4.52 25.76
CA ASN A 255 1.40 4.41 24.31
C ASN A 255 0.05 4.51 23.60
N GLY A 256 -1.05 4.40 24.34
CA GLY A 256 -2.38 4.63 23.80
C GLY A 256 -3.45 4.79 24.85
N VAL A 257 -4.51 5.49 24.47
CA VAL A 257 -5.66 5.86 25.29
C VAL A 257 -6.94 5.51 24.54
N VAL A 258 -7.97 5.09 25.27
CA VAL A 258 -9.27 4.71 24.71
C VAL A 258 -10.36 5.69 25.16
N LEU A 259 -11.23 6.07 24.24
CA LEU A 259 -12.40 6.90 24.48
C LEU A 259 -13.67 6.13 24.11
N ASP A 260 -14.54 5.90 25.10
CA ASP A 260 -15.89 5.41 24.93
C ASP A 260 -16.83 6.57 24.59
N LYS A 261 -17.32 6.57 23.35
CA LYS A 261 -18.23 7.61 22.83
C LYS A 261 -19.55 7.66 23.62
N LYS A 262 -19.97 6.57 24.27
CA LYS A 262 -21.20 6.54 25.07
C LYS A 262 -21.06 7.34 26.38
N ARG A 263 -19.84 7.58 26.82
CA ARG A 263 -19.52 8.27 28.08
C ARG A 263 -19.12 9.73 27.90
N LEU A 264 -19.33 10.31 26.70
CA LEU A 264 -19.02 11.72 26.43
C LEU A 264 -19.76 12.71 27.34
N ASN A 265 -20.89 12.31 27.91
CA ASN A 265 -21.67 13.14 28.83
C ASN A 265 -21.28 12.96 30.31
N ASP A 266 -20.29 12.11 30.64
CA ASP A 266 -19.79 11.87 32.00
C ASP A 266 -18.55 12.76 32.26
N PRO A 267 -18.67 13.83 33.07
CA PRO A 267 -17.55 14.75 33.30
C PRO A 267 -16.36 14.08 34.01
N SER A 268 -16.62 13.13 34.91
CA SER A 268 -15.56 12.44 35.66
C SER A 268 -14.72 11.56 34.75
N TYR A 269 -15.39 10.86 33.83
CA TYR A 269 -14.74 10.08 32.78
C TYR A 269 -13.91 10.96 31.84
N LEU A 270 -14.46 12.10 31.41
CA LEU A 270 -13.75 13.01 30.52
C LEU A 270 -12.49 13.61 31.16
N GLU A 271 -12.54 13.97 32.44
CA GLU A 271 -11.34 14.46 33.15
C GLU A 271 -10.26 13.37 33.25
N GLN A 272 -10.66 12.13 33.57
CA GLN A 272 -9.75 11.00 33.56
C GLN A 272 -9.16 10.75 32.17
N PHE A 273 -9.98 10.79 31.11
CA PHE A 273 -9.54 10.66 29.73
C PHE A 273 -8.52 11.74 29.35
N LYS A 274 -8.81 13.02 29.65
CA LYS A 274 -7.86 14.12 29.37
C LYS A 274 -6.54 13.93 30.12
N TRP A 275 -6.59 13.48 31.36
CA TRP A 275 -5.39 13.13 32.13
C TRP A 275 -4.60 12.00 31.47
N GLN A 276 -5.27 10.95 30.97
CA GLN A 276 -4.61 9.86 30.25
C GLN A 276 -3.97 10.37 28.95
N VAL A 277 -4.69 11.19 28.16
CA VAL A 277 -4.11 11.83 26.95
C VAL A 277 -2.88 12.65 27.31
N SER A 278 -2.90 13.36 28.43
CA SER A 278 -1.75 14.14 28.89
C SER A 278 -0.53 13.29 29.30
N ARG A 279 -0.66 11.96 29.34
CA ARG A 279 0.40 10.99 29.62
C ARG A 279 0.80 10.17 28.40
N ILE A 280 0.20 10.41 27.23
CA ILE A 280 0.70 9.84 25.99
C ILE A 280 2.15 10.29 25.82
N ILE A 281 3.03 9.33 25.55
CA ILE A 281 4.45 9.56 25.40
C ILE A 281 4.70 10.62 24.32
N THR A 282 5.42 11.66 24.71
CA THR A 282 5.81 12.77 23.83
C THR A 282 7.31 12.79 23.68
N ILE A 283 7.78 12.87 22.44
CA ILE A 283 9.15 13.28 22.18
C ILE A 283 9.14 14.79 22.02
N GLN A 284 9.89 15.51 22.86
CA GLN A 284 10.15 16.93 22.62
C GLN A 284 10.94 17.05 21.32
N ARG A 285 10.31 17.59 20.27
CA ARG A 285 10.96 17.84 18.98
C ARG A 285 11.30 19.32 18.87
N GLN A 286 12.51 19.64 18.47
CA GLN A 286 12.86 21.01 18.06
C GLN A 286 12.46 21.20 16.59
N ILE A 287 11.17 21.46 16.34
CA ILE A 287 10.66 21.73 14.99
C ILE A 287 10.41 23.22 14.85
N THR A 288 10.97 23.83 13.81
CA THR A 288 10.72 25.24 13.53
C THR A 288 9.32 25.45 12.94
N THR A 289 8.71 26.60 13.24
CA THR A 289 7.37 26.97 12.71
C THR A 289 7.26 26.87 11.19
N PRO A 290 8.27 27.28 10.37
CA PRO A 290 8.20 27.11 8.92
C PRO A 290 8.03 25.67 8.45
N ILE A 291 8.62 24.69 9.16
CA ILE A 291 8.47 23.27 8.83
C ILE A 291 7.08 22.75 9.25
N LEU A 292 6.57 23.20 10.40
CA LEU A 292 5.20 22.90 10.82
C LEU A 292 4.18 23.43 9.79
N ASP A 293 4.30 24.69 9.40
CA ASP A 293 3.42 25.36 8.44
C ASP A 293 3.49 24.71 7.05
N LEU A 294 4.68 24.27 6.63
CA LEU A 294 4.85 23.55 5.36
C LEU A 294 4.10 22.21 5.36
N MET A 295 4.24 21.41 6.43
CA MET A 295 3.52 20.13 6.53
C MET A 295 2.02 20.35 6.63
N GLU A 296 1.57 21.37 7.39
CA GLU A 296 0.15 21.75 7.44
C GLU A 296 -0.37 22.15 6.06
N LYS A 297 0.40 22.93 5.28
CA LYS A 297 0.06 23.27 3.89
C LYS A 297 -0.14 22.01 3.04
N PHE A 298 0.74 21.01 3.13
CA PHE A 298 0.59 19.79 2.34
C PHE A 298 -0.66 18.99 2.70
N HIS A 299 -0.97 18.87 3.99
CA HIS A 299 -2.24 18.27 4.42
C HIS A 299 -3.44 19.07 3.90
N ASN A 300 -3.37 20.40 3.90
CA ASN A 300 -4.42 21.26 3.35
C ASN A 300 -4.60 21.02 1.83
N VAL A 301 -3.51 20.95 1.06
CA VAL A 301 -3.56 20.63 -0.37
C VAL A 301 -4.21 19.26 -0.62
N ASN A 302 -3.85 18.24 0.15
CA ASN A 302 -4.46 16.91 -0.01
C ASN A 302 -5.99 16.96 0.16
N PHE A 303 -6.48 17.69 1.15
CA PHE A 303 -7.91 17.80 1.43
C PHE A 303 -8.68 18.78 0.55
N ASP A 304 -8.10 19.93 0.25
CA ASP A 304 -8.79 21.05 -0.40
C ASP A 304 -8.66 20.99 -1.93
N LEU A 305 -7.66 20.25 -2.44
CA LEU A 305 -7.38 20.12 -3.87
C LEU A 305 -7.43 18.67 -4.36
N LEU A 306 -6.63 17.77 -3.79
CA LEU A 306 -6.47 16.40 -4.31
C LEU A 306 -7.73 15.54 -4.10
N LEU A 307 -8.25 15.46 -2.88
CA LEU A 307 -9.44 14.68 -2.54
C LEU A 307 -10.68 15.12 -3.37
N PRO A 308 -10.97 16.42 -3.54
CA PRO A 308 -12.05 16.89 -4.40
C PRO A 308 -11.94 16.38 -5.85
N LEU A 309 -10.74 16.25 -6.43
CA LEU A 309 -10.58 15.69 -7.77
C LEU A 309 -11.10 14.25 -7.85
N LEU A 310 -10.89 13.45 -6.80
CA LEU A 310 -11.37 12.07 -6.71
C LEU A 310 -12.88 11.97 -6.44
N LYS A 311 -13.47 12.96 -5.76
CA LYS A 311 -14.90 12.99 -5.42
C LYS A 311 -15.81 13.45 -6.56
N LYS A 312 -15.28 14.15 -7.57
CA LYS A 312 -16.07 14.65 -8.70
C LYS A 312 -16.75 13.50 -9.44
N PRO A 313 -18.00 13.65 -9.92
CA PRO A 313 -18.65 12.64 -10.74
C PRO A 313 -17.86 12.42 -12.04
N LEU A 314 -17.82 11.17 -12.54
CA LEU A 314 -17.30 10.84 -13.87
C LEU A 314 -18.37 11.17 -14.92
N ASP A 315 -18.55 12.46 -15.23
CA ASP A 315 -19.46 12.87 -16.29
C ASP A 315 -18.81 12.65 -17.66
N ALA A 316 -19.47 11.88 -18.52
CA ALA A 316 -19.02 11.50 -19.86
C ALA A 316 -19.72 12.31 -20.95
N SER A 317 -20.17 13.54 -20.65
CA SER A 317 -20.83 14.45 -21.59
C SER A 317 -19.88 14.89 -22.72
N GLY A 318 -19.62 14.01 -23.68
CA GLY A 318 -18.83 14.26 -24.89
C GLY A 318 -17.52 13.47 -25.02
N PHE A 319 -17.05 12.79 -23.96
CA PHE A 319 -15.81 12.00 -23.96
C PHE A 319 -16.07 10.55 -23.56
N SER A 320 -15.17 9.63 -23.93
CA SER A 320 -15.19 8.28 -23.37
C SER A 320 -14.86 8.32 -21.87
N VAL A 321 -15.45 7.42 -21.08
CA VAL A 321 -15.18 7.37 -19.63
C VAL A 321 -13.69 7.14 -19.34
N GLU A 322 -12.99 6.38 -20.17
CA GLU A 322 -11.55 6.17 -20.07
C GLU A 322 -10.76 7.48 -20.19
N GLN A 323 -11.13 8.36 -21.14
CA GLN A 323 -10.49 9.67 -21.28
C GLN A 323 -10.72 10.53 -20.03
N VAL A 324 -11.95 10.56 -19.51
CA VAL A 324 -12.29 11.32 -18.29
C VAL A 324 -11.49 10.82 -17.09
N ILE A 325 -11.32 9.51 -16.95
CA ILE A 325 -10.47 8.92 -15.89
C ILE A 325 -9.02 9.36 -16.10
N ASN A 326 -8.48 9.23 -17.31
CA ASN A 326 -7.08 9.57 -17.60
C ASN A 326 -6.76 11.04 -17.34
N GLU A 327 -7.62 11.96 -17.78
CA GLU A 327 -7.47 13.41 -17.52
C GLU A 327 -7.51 13.70 -16.02
N ARG A 328 -8.44 13.07 -15.29
CA ARG A 328 -8.53 13.24 -13.84
C ARG A 328 -7.30 12.77 -13.09
N LEU A 329 -6.74 11.62 -13.48
CA LEU A 329 -5.49 11.11 -12.91
C LEU A 329 -4.30 12.01 -13.25
N LEU A 330 -4.29 12.59 -14.46
CA LEU A 330 -3.28 13.55 -14.88
C LEU A 330 -3.32 14.83 -14.04
N ASP A 331 -4.52 15.40 -13.84
CA ASP A 331 -4.74 16.59 -13.01
C ASP A 331 -4.32 16.33 -11.55
N PHE A 332 -4.66 15.15 -11.03
CA PHE A 332 -4.26 14.73 -9.69
C PHE A 332 -2.73 14.63 -9.58
N GLU A 333 -2.07 13.94 -10.52
CA GLU A 333 -0.61 13.78 -10.52
C GLU A 333 0.10 15.13 -10.64
N LYS A 334 -0.41 16.03 -11.49
CA LYS A 334 0.11 17.39 -11.66
C LYS A 334 0.01 18.16 -10.34
N ALA A 335 -1.16 18.18 -9.71
CA ALA A 335 -1.38 18.88 -8.45
C ALA A 335 -0.51 18.30 -7.32
N LEU A 336 -0.43 16.97 -7.20
CA LEU A 336 0.42 16.30 -6.22
C LEU A 336 1.90 16.67 -6.41
N THR A 337 2.36 16.70 -7.66
CA THR A 337 3.75 17.00 -7.97
C THR A 337 4.12 18.45 -7.67
N LEU A 338 3.31 19.39 -8.13
CA LEU A 338 3.58 20.83 -8.02
C LEU A 338 3.38 21.37 -6.61
N GLU A 339 2.33 20.94 -5.92
CA GLU A 339 1.94 21.53 -4.64
C GLU A 339 2.54 20.80 -3.43
N ILE A 340 3.00 19.56 -3.60
CA ILE A 340 3.53 18.72 -2.52
C ILE A 340 4.95 18.23 -2.82
N LEU A 341 5.16 17.43 -3.88
CA LEU A 341 6.44 16.73 -4.07
C LEU A 341 7.63 17.65 -4.35
N GLN A 342 7.48 18.62 -5.25
CA GLN A 342 8.54 19.56 -5.57
C GLN A 342 8.85 20.52 -4.40
N PRO A 343 7.86 21.16 -3.74
CA PRO A 343 8.11 21.97 -2.55
C PRO A 343 8.73 21.17 -1.41
N PHE A 344 8.32 19.91 -1.23
CA PHE A 344 8.88 19.04 -0.21
C PHE A 344 10.36 18.73 -0.47
N GLN A 345 10.70 18.35 -1.70
CA GLN A 345 12.09 18.12 -2.09
C GLN A 345 12.94 19.37 -1.91
N TYR A 346 12.41 20.55 -2.28
CA TYR A 346 13.11 21.82 -2.05
C TYR A 346 13.38 22.05 -0.55
N ALA A 347 12.40 21.80 0.31
CA ALA A 347 12.54 21.96 1.75
C ALA A 347 13.56 20.98 2.36
N LEU A 348 13.56 19.70 1.95
CA LEU A 348 14.57 18.71 2.36
C LEU A 348 15.99 19.19 2.03
N ARG A 349 16.18 19.83 0.88
CA ARG A 349 17.51 20.26 0.43
C ARG A 349 17.97 21.57 1.05
N HIS A 350 17.06 22.52 1.26
CA HIS A 350 17.43 23.91 1.55
C HIS A 350 16.98 24.42 2.91
N SER A 351 15.85 23.94 3.42
CA SER A 351 15.17 24.50 4.58
C SER A 351 15.44 23.71 5.87
N ILE A 352 15.45 22.39 5.80
CA ILE A 352 15.59 21.51 6.96
C ILE A 352 17.06 21.38 7.35
N ARG A 353 17.36 21.52 8.64
CA ARG A 353 18.74 21.47 9.14
C ARG A 353 18.92 20.56 10.35
N HIS A 354 17.87 20.32 11.13
CA HIS A 354 17.96 19.54 12.36
C HIS A 354 17.47 18.08 12.16
N PRO A 355 18.10 17.07 12.76
CA PRO A 355 17.65 15.67 12.69
C PRO A 355 16.18 15.47 13.10
N ASP A 356 15.72 16.14 14.16
CA ASP A 356 14.31 16.05 14.60
C ASP A 356 13.32 16.54 13.53
N GLU A 357 13.70 17.53 12.73
CA GLU A 357 12.89 18.05 11.63
C GLU A 357 12.84 17.06 10.47
N PHE A 358 13.96 16.41 10.15
CA PHE A 358 13.99 15.33 9.16
C PHE A 358 13.07 14.17 9.57
N ASP A 359 13.14 13.75 10.83
CA ASP A 359 12.27 12.71 11.35
C ASP A 359 10.79 13.13 11.36
N TYR A 360 10.49 14.37 11.76
CA TYR A 360 9.14 14.92 11.69
C TYR A 360 8.61 14.95 10.25
N CYS A 361 9.41 15.40 9.30
CA CYS A 361 9.04 15.44 7.89
C CYS A 361 8.83 14.05 7.31
N PHE A 362 9.65 13.06 7.66
CA PHE A 362 9.45 11.67 7.24
C PHE A 362 8.10 11.15 7.72
N ILE A 363 7.82 11.26 9.02
CA ILE A 363 6.57 10.77 9.63
C ILE A 363 5.36 11.50 9.02
N SER A 364 5.44 12.83 8.88
CA SER A 364 4.34 13.64 8.34
C SER A 364 4.04 13.30 6.88
N MET A 365 5.07 13.15 6.05
CA MET A 365 4.91 12.78 4.64
C MET A 365 4.45 11.34 4.47
N HIS A 366 4.89 10.41 5.32
CA HIS A 366 4.43 9.02 5.32
C HIS A 366 2.93 8.94 5.65
N ARG A 367 2.47 9.68 6.67
CA ARG A 367 1.05 9.82 7.02
C ARG A 367 0.25 10.43 5.86
N LEU A 368 0.74 11.54 5.29
CA LEU A 368 0.11 12.20 4.13
C LEU A 368 -0.05 11.25 2.93
N PHE A 369 0.97 10.47 2.59
CA PHE A 369 0.89 9.51 1.48
C PHE A 369 -0.01 8.32 1.78
N SER A 370 -0.07 7.89 3.04
CA SER A 370 -1.05 6.89 3.49
C SER A 370 -2.49 7.41 3.31
N ASP A 371 -2.75 8.68 3.63
CA ASP A 371 -4.04 9.33 3.38
C ASP A 371 -4.36 9.40 1.88
N ILE A 372 -3.40 9.80 1.06
CA ILE A 372 -3.55 9.85 -0.41
C ILE A 372 -3.88 8.47 -0.97
N ALA A 373 -3.16 7.43 -0.55
CA ALA A 373 -3.42 6.05 -0.95
C ALA A 373 -4.84 5.65 -0.53
N SER A 374 -5.18 5.82 0.73
CA SER A 374 -6.50 5.53 1.28
C SER A 374 -7.63 6.24 0.51
N PHE A 375 -7.45 7.53 0.19
CA PHE A 375 -8.42 8.27 -0.61
C PHE A 375 -8.54 7.75 -2.03
N TYR A 376 -7.42 7.37 -2.63
CA TYR A 376 -7.37 6.75 -3.93
C TYR A 376 -8.07 5.40 -3.95
N LYS A 377 -7.96 4.61 -2.88
CA LYS A 377 -8.63 3.29 -2.78
C LYS A 377 -10.14 3.41 -2.82
N ASP A 378 -10.66 4.39 -2.10
CA ASP A 378 -12.09 4.69 -2.13
C ASP A 378 -12.52 5.08 -3.55
N PHE A 379 -11.71 5.85 -4.28
CA PHE A 379 -11.94 6.18 -5.68
C PHE A 379 -11.91 4.95 -6.59
N SER A 380 -10.85 4.13 -6.52
CA SER A 380 -10.64 2.95 -7.38
C SER A 380 -11.60 1.80 -7.09
N SER A 381 -12.35 1.85 -5.98
CA SER A 381 -13.40 0.87 -5.66
C SER A 381 -14.66 0.96 -6.54
N GLU A 382 -14.82 2.03 -7.32
CA GLU A 382 -15.91 2.11 -8.30
C GLU A 382 -15.64 1.12 -9.44
N PRO A 383 -16.59 0.25 -9.84
CA PRO A 383 -16.33 -0.81 -10.82
C PRO A 383 -15.71 -0.33 -12.13
N ILE A 384 -16.16 0.83 -12.62
CA ILE A 384 -15.64 1.41 -13.88
C ILE A 384 -14.17 1.85 -13.78
N ILE A 385 -13.69 2.17 -12.58
CA ILE A 385 -12.30 2.52 -12.30
C ILE A 385 -11.49 1.27 -11.95
N ALA A 386 -12.08 0.33 -11.21
CA ALA A 386 -11.41 -0.89 -10.75
C ALA A 386 -10.82 -1.73 -11.89
N PHE A 387 -11.46 -1.72 -13.07
CA PHE A 387 -11.00 -2.42 -14.27
C PHE A 387 -10.18 -1.54 -15.23
N ASN A 388 -9.91 -0.29 -14.88
CA ASN A 388 -9.12 0.63 -15.72
C ASN A 388 -7.62 0.45 -15.46
N THR A 389 -6.87 0.09 -16.49
CA THR A 389 -5.42 -0.16 -16.39
C THR A 389 -4.62 1.08 -15.95
N GLN A 390 -5.00 2.27 -16.39
CA GLN A 390 -4.29 3.51 -16.01
C GLN A 390 -4.52 3.86 -14.53
N ALA A 391 -5.74 3.64 -14.03
CA ALA A 391 -6.04 3.79 -12.62
C ALA A 391 -5.23 2.80 -11.77
N GLN A 392 -5.14 1.55 -12.22
CA GLN A 392 -4.31 0.54 -11.55
C GLN A 392 -2.83 0.92 -11.52
N ILE A 393 -2.25 1.35 -12.66
CA ILE A 393 -0.86 1.83 -12.72
C ILE A 393 -0.64 3.05 -11.81
N PHE A 394 -1.62 3.93 -11.70
CA PHE A 394 -1.53 5.10 -10.82
C PHE A 394 -1.57 4.70 -9.33
N GLU A 395 -2.42 3.75 -8.93
CA GLU A 395 -2.42 3.14 -7.59
C GLU A 395 -1.02 2.62 -7.24
N TYR A 396 -0.40 1.91 -8.19
CA TYR A 396 0.91 1.32 -8.05
C TYR A 396 2.01 2.36 -7.86
N LYS A 397 1.94 3.50 -8.56
CA LYS A 397 2.86 4.63 -8.39
C LYS A 397 2.77 5.23 -6.98
N ILE A 398 1.56 5.44 -6.45
CA ILE A 398 1.36 5.99 -5.09
C ILE A 398 1.99 5.07 -4.04
N LEU A 399 1.66 3.77 -4.08
CA LEU A 399 2.17 2.79 -3.12
C LEU A 399 3.69 2.64 -3.21
N SER A 400 4.21 2.63 -4.42
CA SER A 400 5.66 2.52 -4.65
C SER A 400 6.41 3.74 -4.12
N TYR A 401 5.85 4.95 -4.25
CA TYR A 401 6.46 6.16 -3.72
C TYR A 401 6.63 6.08 -2.20
N LEU A 402 5.58 5.65 -1.51
CA LEU A 402 5.58 5.45 -0.06
C LEU A 402 6.65 4.42 0.35
N LYS A 403 6.70 3.26 -0.33
CA LYS A 403 7.71 2.23 -0.05
C LYS A 403 9.14 2.70 -0.33
N LEU A 404 9.35 3.45 -1.41
CA LEU A 404 10.66 4.02 -1.76
C LEU A 404 11.12 5.05 -0.72
N MET A 405 10.22 5.84 -0.16
CA MET A 405 10.55 6.73 0.96
C MET A 405 11.03 5.95 2.19
N GLU A 406 10.38 4.83 2.53
CA GLU A 406 10.79 3.97 3.66
C GLU A 406 12.19 3.39 3.44
N LYS A 407 12.43 2.78 2.27
CA LYS A 407 13.74 2.20 1.92
C LYS A 407 14.86 3.23 1.97
N ARG A 408 14.55 4.48 1.62
CA ARG A 408 15.51 5.57 1.51
C ARG A 408 15.53 6.51 2.70
N ARG A 409 14.83 6.21 3.80
CA ARG A 409 14.71 7.10 4.97
C ARG A 409 16.07 7.66 5.39
N HIS A 410 17.03 6.78 5.64
CA HIS A 410 18.36 7.13 6.12
C HIS A 410 19.27 7.79 5.06
N THR A 411 18.84 7.89 3.80
CA THR A 411 19.63 8.49 2.71
C THR A 411 19.05 9.82 2.22
N ILE A 412 17.75 10.07 2.42
CA ILE A 412 17.09 11.32 1.99
C ILE A 412 16.67 12.22 3.14
N PHE A 413 16.43 11.67 4.34
CA PHE A 413 16.05 12.44 5.54
C PHE A 413 17.26 12.68 6.43
N VAL A 414 18.32 13.24 5.85
CA VAL A 414 19.57 13.56 6.52
C VAL A 414 20.15 14.85 5.93
N SER A 415 20.97 15.55 6.72
CA SER A 415 21.70 16.71 6.23
C SER A 415 22.80 16.26 5.26
N LEU A 416 22.72 16.71 4.00
CA LEU A 416 23.70 16.43 2.96
C LEU A 416 24.36 17.73 2.52
N ASP A 417 25.69 17.72 2.40
CA ASP A 417 26.41 18.75 1.65
C ASP A 417 26.19 18.59 0.14
N ALA A 418 26.71 19.54 -0.65
CA ALA A 418 26.49 19.57 -2.10
C ALA A 418 27.04 18.33 -2.82
N GLU A 419 28.19 17.81 -2.37
CA GLU A 419 28.83 16.64 -2.98
C GLU A 419 28.07 15.35 -2.65
N SER A 420 27.73 15.16 -1.38
CA SER A 420 26.93 14.04 -0.89
C SER A 420 25.55 14.03 -1.52
N TYR A 421 24.94 15.21 -1.71
CA TYR A 421 23.68 15.35 -2.41
C TYR A 421 23.81 14.91 -3.88
N ALA A 422 24.84 15.36 -4.59
CA ALA A 422 25.08 14.97 -5.98
C ALA A 422 25.32 13.46 -6.12
N ALA A 423 26.06 12.86 -5.19
CA ALA A 423 26.27 11.41 -5.14
C ALA A 423 24.96 10.65 -4.88
N SER A 424 24.15 11.10 -3.92
CA SER A 424 22.83 10.51 -3.61
C SER A 424 21.88 10.62 -4.80
N HIS A 425 21.84 11.78 -5.47
CA HIS A 425 21.05 11.98 -6.67
C HIS A 425 21.52 11.05 -7.81
N SER A 426 22.82 10.94 -8.06
CA SER A 426 23.36 10.01 -9.06
C SER A 426 22.98 8.56 -8.76
N LYS A 427 23.10 8.12 -7.50
CA LYS A 427 22.67 6.78 -7.06
C LYS A 427 21.17 6.56 -7.31
N SER A 428 20.34 7.59 -7.08
CA SER A 428 18.89 7.53 -7.36
C SER A 428 18.59 7.28 -8.84
N GLN A 429 19.39 7.82 -9.76
CA GLN A 429 19.17 7.68 -11.20
C GLN A 429 19.82 6.40 -11.78
N ALA A 430 20.77 5.78 -11.08
CA ALA A 430 21.56 4.66 -11.61
C ALA A 430 20.71 3.49 -12.14
N ALA A 431 19.65 3.12 -11.42
CA ALA A 431 18.80 2.00 -11.80
C ALA A 431 18.03 2.25 -13.11
N ILE A 432 17.43 3.45 -13.26
CA ILE A 432 16.67 3.79 -14.47
C ILE A 432 17.59 4.02 -15.67
N GLU A 433 18.79 4.56 -15.47
CA GLU A 433 19.80 4.66 -16.53
C GLU A 433 20.27 3.27 -16.99
N GLN A 434 20.48 2.34 -16.07
CA GLN A 434 20.82 0.95 -16.43
C GLN A 434 19.73 0.28 -17.27
N VAL A 435 18.45 0.48 -16.91
CA VAL A 435 17.33 0.00 -17.72
C VAL A 435 17.36 0.57 -19.13
N LYS A 436 17.59 1.89 -19.27
CA LYS A 436 17.69 2.54 -20.59
C LYS A 436 18.80 1.94 -21.44
N THR A 437 19.98 1.71 -20.84
CA THR A 437 21.10 1.07 -21.54
C THR A 437 20.73 -0.33 -22.02
N ILE A 438 20.14 -1.17 -21.16
CA ILE A 438 19.72 -2.54 -21.54
C ILE A 438 18.75 -2.51 -22.72
N ILE A 439 17.76 -1.61 -22.68
CA ILE A 439 16.76 -1.51 -23.75
C ILE A 439 17.39 -0.98 -25.05
N ALA A 440 18.24 0.05 -24.96
CA ALA A 440 18.90 0.63 -26.12
C ALA A 440 19.81 -0.38 -26.83
N ASP A 441 20.68 -1.06 -26.06
CA ASP A 441 21.60 -2.07 -26.59
C ASP A 441 20.84 -3.22 -27.26
N ALA A 442 19.76 -3.70 -26.62
CA ALA A 442 18.95 -4.78 -27.16
C ALA A 442 18.20 -4.35 -28.44
N LEU A 443 17.70 -3.12 -28.52
CA LEU A 443 17.05 -2.58 -29.71
C LEU A 443 18.04 -2.40 -30.87
N ASP A 444 19.25 -1.93 -30.58
CA ASP A 444 20.27 -1.76 -31.62
C ASP A 444 20.76 -3.10 -32.15
N GLN A 445 20.97 -4.10 -31.28
CA GLN A 445 21.23 -5.48 -31.71
C GLN A 445 20.07 -6.06 -32.52
N HIS A 446 18.82 -5.78 -32.15
CA HIS A 446 17.65 -6.20 -32.92
C HIS A 446 17.65 -5.59 -34.32
N LYS A 447 17.93 -4.28 -34.46
CA LYS A 447 18.04 -3.60 -35.77
C LYS A 447 19.13 -4.24 -36.63
N VAL A 448 20.32 -4.47 -36.08
CA VAL A 448 21.44 -5.11 -36.79
C VAL A 448 21.04 -6.51 -37.27
N ASN A 449 20.47 -7.35 -36.40
CA ASN A 449 20.01 -8.69 -36.75
C ASN A 449 18.91 -8.66 -37.82
N GLN A 450 17.98 -7.72 -37.75
CA GLN A 450 16.88 -7.60 -38.71
C GLN A 450 17.38 -7.18 -40.10
N ILE A 451 18.37 -6.28 -40.18
CA ILE A 451 19.02 -5.90 -41.44
C ILE A 451 19.71 -7.12 -42.06
N ALA A 452 20.52 -7.85 -41.29
CA ALA A 452 21.21 -9.05 -41.75
C ALA A 452 20.22 -10.14 -42.21
N PHE A 453 19.13 -10.35 -41.46
CA PHE A 453 18.08 -11.30 -41.81
C PHE A 453 17.41 -10.93 -43.14
N ASN A 454 17.05 -9.65 -43.33
CA ASN A 454 16.43 -9.20 -44.57
C ASN A 454 17.36 -9.31 -45.78
N GLN A 455 18.66 -9.05 -45.61
CA GLN A 455 19.67 -9.25 -46.66
C GLN A 455 19.75 -10.74 -47.06
N LYS A 456 19.91 -11.64 -46.09
CA LYS A 456 19.96 -13.10 -46.33
C LYS A 456 18.66 -13.66 -46.91
N LYS A 457 17.51 -13.12 -46.51
CA LYS A 457 16.20 -13.51 -47.07
C LYS A 457 16.07 -13.12 -48.54
N ARG A 458 16.47 -11.89 -48.90
CA ARG A 458 16.52 -11.44 -50.29
C ARG A 458 17.49 -12.26 -51.13
N GLU A 459 18.64 -12.64 -50.58
CA GLU A 459 19.58 -13.55 -51.24
C GLU A 459 18.95 -14.92 -51.52
N LEU A 460 18.23 -15.50 -50.56
CA LEU A 460 17.51 -16.77 -50.73
C LEU A 460 16.41 -16.67 -51.79
N GLU A 461 15.58 -15.61 -51.75
CA GLU A 461 14.53 -15.35 -52.74
C GLU A 461 15.12 -15.17 -54.15
N SER A 462 16.24 -14.44 -54.28
CA SER A 462 16.94 -14.26 -55.56
C SER A 462 17.54 -15.55 -56.12
N GLN A 463 17.89 -16.52 -55.26
CA GLN A 463 18.35 -17.85 -55.69
C GLN A 463 17.19 -18.74 -56.12
N SER A 464 16.00 -18.58 -55.54
CA SER A 464 14.80 -19.34 -55.92
C SER A 464 14.25 -18.97 -57.31
N ASN A 465 14.53 -17.76 -57.79
CA ASN A 465 14.15 -17.25 -59.12
C ASN A 465 15.13 -17.60 -60.26
N LYS A 466 16.19 -18.38 -60.00
CA LYS A 466 17.14 -18.83 -61.03
C LYS A 466 16.82 -20.26 -61.49
N GLY A 467 16.97 -20.52 -62.80
CA GLY A 467 16.57 -21.76 -63.47
C GLY A 467 17.17 -23.05 -62.90
N PHE A 468 16.47 -24.16 -63.16
CA PHE A 468 16.60 -25.50 -62.57
C PHE A 468 18.02 -26.10 -62.49
N PHE A 469 18.98 -25.63 -63.32
CA PHE A 469 20.36 -26.14 -63.37
C PHE A 469 21.35 -25.48 -62.39
N GLN A 470 20.93 -24.49 -61.59
CA GLN A 470 21.81 -23.77 -60.66
C GLN A 470 21.43 -23.91 -59.17
N LYS A 471 20.57 -24.87 -58.83
CA LYS A 471 20.27 -25.21 -57.43
C LYS A 471 21.43 -26.01 -56.82
N MET A 472 22.48 -25.29 -56.43
CA MET A 472 23.48 -25.78 -55.48
C MET A 472 22.77 -25.99 -54.13
N PHE A 473 22.39 -27.23 -53.82
CA PHE A 473 21.69 -27.59 -52.58
C PHE A 473 22.42 -27.08 -51.33
N ASP A 474 23.75 -27.20 -51.29
CA ASP A 474 24.59 -26.76 -50.15
C ASP A 474 24.50 -25.25 -49.85
N LYS A 475 24.37 -24.40 -50.89
CA LYS A 475 24.33 -22.94 -50.70
C LYS A 475 22.96 -22.49 -50.19
N THR A 476 21.89 -23.14 -50.64
CA THR A 476 20.53 -22.88 -50.18
C THR A 476 20.32 -23.39 -48.75
N GLU A 477 20.86 -24.56 -48.40
CA GLU A 477 20.85 -25.07 -47.03
C GLU A 477 21.64 -24.17 -46.08
N LYS A 478 22.84 -23.71 -46.48
CA LYS A 478 23.62 -22.75 -45.70
C LYS A 478 22.86 -21.43 -45.46
N LEU A 479 22.18 -20.89 -46.47
CA LEU A 479 21.35 -19.69 -46.31
C LEU A 479 20.16 -19.92 -45.36
N LYS A 480 19.51 -21.08 -45.43
CA LYS A 480 18.44 -21.45 -44.48
C LYS A 480 18.99 -21.57 -43.05
N SER A 481 20.14 -22.22 -42.88
CA SER A 481 20.82 -22.32 -41.59
C SER A 481 21.22 -20.95 -41.03
N ASP A 482 21.75 -20.06 -41.86
CA ASP A 482 22.09 -18.68 -41.47
C ASP A 482 20.83 -17.91 -41.01
N LEU A 483 19.71 -18.06 -41.72
CA LEU A 483 18.43 -17.43 -41.35
C LEU A 483 17.86 -17.99 -40.04
N GLU A 484 17.99 -19.29 -39.79
CA GLU A 484 17.63 -19.91 -38.51
C GLU A 484 18.53 -19.41 -37.37
N ALA A 485 19.83 -19.33 -37.59
CA ALA A 485 20.78 -18.77 -36.63
C ALA A 485 20.44 -17.31 -36.28
N LEU A 486 20.10 -16.48 -37.27
CA LEU A 486 19.68 -15.09 -37.04
C LEU A 486 18.35 -14.99 -36.28
N LYS A 487 17.39 -15.87 -36.55
CA LYS A 487 16.14 -15.95 -35.76
C LYS A 487 16.43 -16.31 -34.30
N LEU A 488 17.26 -17.33 -34.08
CA LEU A 488 17.65 -17.76 -32.73
C LEU A 488 18.43 -16.66 -32.00
N ALA A 489 19.32 -15.94 -32.68
CA ALA A 489 20.03 -14.80 -32.13
C ALA A 489 19.07 -13.68 -31.70
N GLY A 490 18.04 -13.38 -32.50
CA GLY A 490 16.98 -12.43 -32.13
C GLY A 490 16.20 -12.84 -30.87
N ILE A 491 15.80 -14.12 -30.79
CA ILE A 491 15.12 -14.66 -29.60
C ILE A 491 16.05 -14.60 -28.38
N ASN A 492 17.32 -14.95 -28.55
CA ASN A 492 18.30 -14.95 -27.46
C ASN A 492 18.57 -13.53 -26.93
N ASN A 493 18.78 -12.56 -27.81
CA ASN A 493 18.93 -11.15 -27.44
C ASN A 493 17.74 -10.66 -26.58
N ARG A 494 16.52 -10.98 -27.02
CA ARG A 494 15.29 -10.67 -26.27
C ARG A 494 15.25 -11.33 -24.89
N ARG A 495 15.66 -12.60 -24.78
CA ARG A 495 15.72 -13.33 -23.50
C ARG A 495 16.79 -12.77 -22.57
N ILE A 496 17.96 -12.40 -23.10
CA ILE A 496 19.04 -11.77 -22.32
C ILE A 496 18.56 -10.43 -21.77
N ALA A 497 18.00 -9.58 -22.62
CA ALA A 497 17.44 -8.29 -22.21
C ALA A 497 16.38 -8.44 -21.11
N TYR A 498 15.46 -9.40 -21.25
CA TYR A 498 14.47 -9.71 -20.21
C TYR A 498 15.13 -10.07 -18.86
N LEU A 499 16.09 -11.00 -18.87
CA LEU A 499 16.77 -11.43 -17.65
C LEU A 499 17.58 -10.31 -17.01
N ASP A 500 18.19 -9.46 -17.82
CA ASP A 500 18.99 -8.34 -17.31
C ASP A 500 18.11 -7.24 -16.71
N LEU A 501 16.93 -6.97 -17.30
CA LEU A 501 15.92 -6.08 -16.70
C LEU A 501 15.44 -6.60 -15.33
N VAL A 502 15.12 -7.90 -15.22
CA VAL A 502 14.70 -8.53 -13.95
C VAL A 502 15.78 -8.47 -12.87
N LYS A 503 17.06 -8.41 -13.26
CA LYS A 503 18.18 -8.28 -12.30
C LYS A 503 18.42 -6.85 -11.81
N VAL A 504 17.92 -5.82 -12.49
CA VAL A 504 18.18 -4.41 -12.09
C VAL A 504 17.67 -4.13 -10.68
N PRO A 505 16.41 -4.47 -10.32
CA PRO A 505 15.90 -4.19 -8.98
C PRO A 505 16.71 -4.85 -7.86
N LYS A 506 17.21 -6.07 -8.10
CA LYS A 506 18.07 -6.79 -7.13
C LYS A 506 19.40 -6.09 -6.86
N LYS A 507 19.96 -5.40 -7.86
CA LYS A 507 21.21 -4.65 -7.74
C LYS A 507 21.00 -3.28 -7.07
N HIS A 508 19.79 -2.75 -7.16
CA HIS A 508 19.43 -1.40 -6.72
C HIS A 508 18.22 -1.42 -5.78
N ASP A 509 18.26 -2.29 -4.77
CA ASP A 509 17.12 -2.54 -3.88
C ASP A 509 16.62 -1.27 -3.17
N GLU A 510 17.53 -0.38 -2.76
CA GLU A 510 17.17 0.88 -2.10
C GLU A 510 16.40 1.86 -3.00
N THR A 511 16.57 1.80 -4.33
CA THR A 511 15.99 2.76 -5.28
C THR A 511 14.95 2.14 -6.20
N THR A 512 14.58 0.88 -5.92
CA THR A 512 13.58 0.14 -6.69
C THR A 512 12.62 -0.65 -5.80
N VAL A 513 11.45 -0.95 -6.33
CA VAL A 513 10.42 -1.74 -5.64
C VAL A 513 9.90 -2.77 -6.62
N TYR A 514 9.87 -4.04 -6.19
CA TYR A 514 9.09 -5.09 -6.85
C TYR A 514 7.76 -5.21 -6.13
N LEU A 515 6.69 -4.68 -6.73
CA LEU A 515 5.44 -4.36 -6.01
C LEU A 515 4.77 -5.60 -5.41
N GLU A 516 4.73 -6.71 -6.14
CA GLU A 516 4.16 -7.97 -5.67
C GLU A 516 4.94 -8.48 -4.45
N PHE A 517 6.27 -8.52 -4.54
CA PHE A 517 7.14 -9.08 -3.50
C PHE A 517 7.19 -8.26 -2.23
N GLU A 518 7.10 -6.95 -2.37
CA GLU A 518 6.97 -6.01 -1.26
C GLU A 518 5.54 -5.98 -0.68
N SER A 519 4.65 -6.86 -1.18
CA SER A 519 3.25 -7.03 -0.75
C SER A 519 2.43 -5.72 -0.81
N LEU A 520 2.78 -4.84 -1.75
CA LEU A 520 2.06 -3.59 -1.99
C LEU A 520 0.75 -3.85 -2.73
N ILE A 521 0.75 -4.85 -3.60
CA ILE A 521 -0.36 -5.19 -4.49
C ILE A 521 -0.67 -6.69 -4.41
N SER A 522 -1.87 -7.07 -4.88
CA SER A 522 -2.18 -8.49 -5.07
C SER A 522 -1.29 -9.08 -6.16
N ILE A 523 -0.83 -10.30 -5.94
CA ILE A 523 0.07 -10.99 -6.87
C ILE A 523 -0.60 -11.16 -8.23
N ASN A 524 0.02 -10.61 -9.26
CA ASN A 524 -0.37 -10.81 -10.64
C ASN A 524 0.42 -11.99 -11.23
N GLN A 525 -0.28 -13.04 -11.65
CA GLN A 525 0.36 -14.24 -12.20
C GLN A 525 0.81 -14.07 -13.67
N THR A 526 0.41 -12.99 -14.33
CA THR A 526 0.74 -12.74 -15.73
C THR A 526 1.86 -11.73 -15.91
N GLU A 527 2.10 -10.88 -14.91
CA GLU A 527 2.96 -9.71 -15.03
C GLU A 527 3.71 -9.42 -13.72
N ARG A 528 4.86 -8.76 -13.85
CA ARG A 528 5.68 -8.24 -12.76
C ARG A 528 5.73 -6.73 -12.86
N HIS A 529 5.63 -6.05 -11.73
CA HIS A 529 5.67 -4.60 -11.68
C HIS A 529 6.90 -4.11 -10.91
N TYR A 530 7.74 -3.33 -11.57
CA TYR A 530 8.91 -2.71 -10.98
C TYR A 530 8.74 -1.19 -10.97
N ALA A 531 8.92 -0.57 -9.81
CA ALA A 531 8.96 0.87 -9.68
C ALA A 531 10.39 1.37 -9.45
N PHE A 532 10.71 2.49 -10.07
CA PHE A 532 12.01 3.16 -10.01
C PHE A 532 11.81 4.60 -9.51
N VAL A 533 12.65 5.04 -8.58
CA VAL A 533 12.62 6.44 -8.09
C VAL A 533 12.73 7.43 -9.25
N ASN A 534 12.15 8.61 -9.07
CA ASN A 534 12.06 9.63 -10.12
C ASN A 534 12.12 11.04 -9.53
N GLY A 535 12.53 12.02 -10.35
CA GLY A 535 12.70 13.41 -9.92
C GLY A 535 14.01 13.71 -9.19
N ASP A 536 14.15 14.93 -8.69
CA ASP A 536 15.34 15.37 -7.96
C ASP A 536 15.49 14.56 -6.66
N ASN A 537 16.71 14.03 -6.49
CA ASN A 537 17.07 12.97 -5.55
C ASN A 537 16.04 11.82 -5.41
N GLY A 538 15.22 11.58 -6.43
CA GLY A 538 14.16 10.57 -6.39
C GLY A 538 12.96 10.90 -5.48
N VAL A 539 12.70 12.19 -5.19
CA VAL A 539 11.63 12.66 -4.30
C VAL A 539 10.61 13.54 -5.05
N SER A 540 11.05 14.35 -6.01
CA SER A 540 10.21 15.42 -6.56
C SER A 540 9.14 14.97 -7.58
N ALA A 541 8.96 13.66 -7.80
CA ALA A 541 7.99 13.10 -8.75
C ALA A 541 7.59 11.66 -8.37
N LEU A 542 6.42 11.21 -8.84
CA LEU A 542 6.01 9.81 -8.67
C LEU A 542 6.96 8.85 -9.43
N PRO A 543 7.13 7.60 -8.95
CA PRO A 543 8.02 6.61 -9.55
C PRO A 543 7.65 6.25 -10.99
N ILE A 544 8.66 5.82 -11.74
CA ILE A 544 8.47 5.24 -13.09
C ILE A 544 8.17 3.76 -12.92
N LEU A 545 7.13 3.28 -13.58
CA LEU A 545 6.65 1.90 -13.51
C LEU A 545 7.06 1.16 -14.78
N ILE A 546 7.63 -0.03 -14.61
CA ILE A 546 7.96 -0.95 -15.68
C ILE A 546 7.22 -2.26 -15.43
N GLN A 547 6.41 -2.63 -16.41
CA GLN A 547 5.65 -3.87 -16.44
C GLN A 547 6.34 -4.85 -17.37
N LEU A 548 6.65 -6.03 -16.84
CA LEU A 548 7.22 -7.14 -17.62
C LEU A 548 6.27 -8.33 -17.54
N PRO A 549 6.04 -9.09 -18.63
CA PRO A 549 5.25 -10.32 -18.54
C PRO A 549 6.02 -11.38 -17.75
N GLU A 550 5.33 -12.19 -16.94
CA GLU A 550 5.92 -13.35 -16.25
C GLU A 550 6.50 -14.36 -17.25
N ASP A 551 5.76 -14.60 -18.33
CA ASP A 551 6.22 -15.45 -19.43
C ASP A 551 7.18 -14.66 -20.33
N LYS A 552 8.47 -15.01 -20.25
CA LYS A 552 9.55 -14.45 -21.08
C LYS A 552 9.28 -14.53 -22.59
N GLU A 553 8.47 -15.49 -23.06
CA GLU A 553 8.16 -15.61 -24.48
C GLU A 553 7.20 -14.52 -24.96
N LYS A 554 6.38 -13.98 -24.05
CA LYS A 554 5.47 -12.84 -24.29
C LYS A 554 6.17 -11.48 -24.19
N PHE A 555 7.45 -11.44 -23.79
CA PHE A 555 8.20 -10.19 -23.67
C PHE A 555 8.29 -9.45 -25.02
N ASN A 556 7.91 -8.17 -25.01
CA ASN A 556 7.96 -7.28 -26.16
C ASN A 556 8.86 -6.06 -25.83
N LEU A 557 10.08 -6.09 -26.35
CA LEU A 557 11.09 -5.06 -26.12
C LEU A 557 10.65 -3.67 -26.62
N GLN A 558 9.96 -3.61 -27.76
CA GLN A 558 9.53 -2.33 -28.34
C GLN A 558 8.42 -1.70 -27.50
N GLN A 559 7.48 -2.49 -27.01
CA GLN A 559 6.42 -2.02 -26.14
C GLN A 559 6.99 -1.44 -24.84
N VAL A 560 7.91 -2.15 -24.19
CA VAL A 560 8.56 -1.67 -22.96
C VAL A 560 9.35 -0.39 -23.22
N SER A 561 10.06 -0.29 -24.35
CA SER A 561 10.76 0.94 -24.74
C SER A 561 9.80 2.12 -24.91
N ASN A 562 8.68 1.92 -25.60
CA ASN A 562 7.69 2.96 -25.85
C ASN A 562 7.05 3.46 -24.54
N THR A 563 6.65 2.54 -23.65
CA THR A 563 6.08 2.87 -22.34
C THR A 563 7.08 3.65 -21.49
N LEU A 564 8.32 3.17 -21.40
CA LEU A 564 9.38 3.85 -20.66
C LEU A 564 9.64 5.26 -21.20
N HIS A 565 9.69 5.42 -22.52
CA HIS A 565 9.88 6.72 -23.16
C HIS A 565 8.73 7.68 -22.86
N PHE A 566 7.48 7.19 -22.90
CA PHE A 566 6.30 7.97 -22.56
C PHE A 566 6.35 8.45 -21.10
N ASP A 567 6.60 7.54 -20.14
CA ASP A 567 6.67 7.87 -18.72
C ASP A 567 7.81 8.87 -18.43
N LEU A 568 8.98 8.70 -19.03
CA LEU A 568 10.11 9.63 -18.88
C LEU A 568 9.80 11.00 -19.47
N THR A 569 9.09 11.05 -20.59
CA THR A 569 8.70 12.32 -21.23
C THR A 569 7.69 13.05 -20.36
N LYS A 570 6.69 12.34 -19.84
CA LYS A 570 5.72 12.86 -18.88
C LYS A 570 6.40 13.37 -17.60
N ALA A 571 7.35 12.62 -17.06
CA ALA A 571 8.12 12.99 -15.87
C ALA A 571 8.97 14.26 -16.07
N ARG A 572 9.45 14.50 -17.30
CA ARG A 572 10.25 15.69 -17.67
C ARG A 572 9.40 16.89 -18.10
N GLN A 573 8.09 16.72 -18.22
CA GLN A 573 7.20 17.79 -18.60
C GLN A 573 7.24 18.88 -17.52
N LYS A 574 7.73 20.07 -17.89
CA LYS A 574 7.59 21.25 -17.03
C LYS A 574 6.13 21.63 -17.02
N TRP A 575 5.46 21.29 -15.93
CA TRP A 575 4.12 21.73 -15.63
C TRP A 575 4.19 23.23 -15.30
N VAL A 576 4.00 24.06 -16.32
CA VAL A 576 3.93 25.53 -16.18
C VAL A 576 2.66 25.91 -15.43
#